data_AF-A0A947J6G7-F1
#
_entry.id   AF-A0A947J6G7-F1
#
_cell.length_a   1.000
_cell.length_b   1.000
_cell.length_c   1.000
_cell.angle_alpha   90.00
_cell.angle_beta   90.00
_cell.angle_gamma   90.00
#
_symmetry.space_group_name_H-M   'P 1'
#
loop_
_entity.id
_entity.type
_entity.pdbx_description
1 polymer ?
#
loop_
_entity_poly.entity_id
_entity_poly.type
_entity_poly.pdbx_seq_one_letter_code
_entity_poly.pdbx_strand_id
1 'polypeptide(L)'
;MAIIEKDRITIRSPDDMHLHLRWDERLYHAIQHTFSHWGRGIIMPNTDENRPILTSKDVKEYRNEIFNFLHQFLATHAFEPLMTIKLVKTTTFEVVHAAAEAGVKAIKSYPLGVTTNSENGVSMNDLVTEFGGVFKAMEERGMVLSLHGEHPEYFCLDREDYFIPVLRQMQANHPGLKIVLEHITTKNAVQLVQQDTTGNLAATITLHHLFLTLDDVIGGSLMPHNFCKPLAKRPEDRDALISAVISGNPKFFFGSDSAPHFQHTKESACGCAGVFSAPVALPLLTSFFDEQDALEKLEPFVSQFGAQFYGLPLNRGTVTIERGSWTVPLLYSDSGSLRQLVPFWAGREISWNVVVRHCQLYE
;
A
#
# COMPACT_ATOMS: atom_id res chain seq x y z
N MET A 1 -16.73 11.34 11.55
CA MET A 1 -17.21 12.28 10.54
C MET A 1 -16.24 13.43 10.60
N ALA A 2 -15.61 13.71 9.47
CA ALA A 2 -14.60 14.75 9.36
C ALA A 2 -15.17 16.10 9.77
N ILE A 3 -14.35 16.90 10.45
CA ILE A 3 -14.64 18.30 10.76
C ILE A 3 -13.81 19.13 9.78
N ILE A 4 -14.47 19.84 8.87
CA ILE A 4 -13.83 20.65 7.84
C ILE A 4 -14.07 22.11 8.13
N GLU A 5 -12.98 22.86 8.18
CA GLU A 5 -12.93 24.30 8.31
C GLU A 5 -12.12 24.86 7.13
N LYS A 6 -12.14 26.17 6.94
CA LYS A 6 -11.52 26.84 5.78
C LYS A 6 -10.06 26.42 5.53
N ASP A 7 -9.29 26.35 6.60
CA ASP A 7 -7.84 26.11 6.57
C ASP A 7 -7.42 24.89 7.41
N ARG A 8 -8.38 24.02 7.76
CA ARG A 8 -8.17 22.90 8.67
C ARG A 8 -9.14 21.75 8.38
N ILE A 9 -8.65 20.52 8.45
CA ILE A 9 -9.49 19.32 8.49
C ILE A 9 -9.05 18.42 9.64
N THR A 10 -10.03 17.90 10.39
CA THR A 10 -9.81 16.82 11.35
C THR A 10 -10.53 15.58 10.88
N ILE A 11 -9.77 14.50 10.67
CA ILE A 11 -10.31 13.20 10.27
C ILE A 11 -10.00 12.15 11.34
N ARG A 12 -10.78 11.07 11.34
CA ARG A 12 -10.42 9.84 12.05
C ARG A 12 -9.02 9.38 11.67
N SER A 13 -8.23 8.88 12.63
CA SER A 13 -6.89 8.34 12.36
C SER A 13 -6.91 7.40 11.16
N PRO A 14 -6.10 7.65 10.13
CA PRO A 14 -6.18 6.91 8.87
C PRO A 14 -5.39 5.60 8.92
N ASP A 15 -5.60 4.77 7.93
CA ASP A 15 -4.93 3.49 7.71
C ASP A 15 -4.21 3.50 6.36
N ASP A 16 -3.01 2.92 6.30
CA ASP A 16 -2.32 2.66 5.05
C ASP A 16 -2.46 1.17 4.68
N MET A 17 -3.35 0.86 3.74
CA MET A 17 -3.64 -0.55 3.39
C MET A 17 -2.59 -1.21 2.49
N HIS A 18 -1.45 -0.56 2.22
CA HIS A 18 -0.35 -1.17 1.48
C HIS A 18 1.00 -0.50 1.83
N LEU A 19 1.78 -1.11 2.73
CA LEU A 19 3.02 -0.48 3.22
C LEU A 19 4.21 -1.44 3.23
N HIS A 20 5.37 -0.97 2.76
CA HIS A 20 6.64 -1.67 2.89
C HIS A 20 7.52 -1.00 3.93
N LEU A 21 7.66 -1.65 5.08
CA LEU A 21 8.55 -1.16 6.14
C LEU A 21 10.00 -1.60 5.95
N ARG A 22 10.28 -2.59 5.09
CA ARG A 22 11.64 -3.13 4.85
C ARG A 22 12.31 -3.66 6.14
N TRP A 23 13.60 -3.86 6.07
CA TRP A 23 14.49 -4.18 7.18
C TRP A 23 15.46 -3.00 7.41
N ASP A 24 16.42 -3.13 8.33
CA ASP A 24 17.59 -2.25 8.49
C ASP A 24 17.27 -0.76 8.74
N GLU A 25 18.19 0.14 8.35
CA GLU A 25 18.03 1.59 8.41
C GLU A 25 16.76 2.05 7.67
N ARG A 26 16.30 1.32 6.65
CA ARG A 26 15.04 1.64 5.95
C ARG A 26 13.83 1.47 6.85
N LEU A 27 13.83 0.47 7.74
CA LEU A 27 12.75 0.29 8.71
C LEU A 27 12.60 1.48 9.65
N TYR A 28 13.72 2.03 10.11
CA TYR A 28 13.74 3.23 10.95
C TYR A 28 13.06 4.42 10.26
N HIS A 29 13.46 4.74 9.03
CA HIS A 29 12.85 5.84 8.28
C HIS A 29 11.39 5.55 7.89
N ALA A 30 11.10 4.34 7.41
CA ALA A 30 9.75 3.97 6.99
C ALA A 30 8.76 4.08 8.14
N ILE A 31 9.11 3.54 9.32
CA ILE A 31 8.20 3.51 10.46
C ILE A 31 8.00 4.90 11.05
N GLN A 32 9.07 5.71 11.15
CA GLN A 32 9.00 7.07 11.67
C GLN A 32 7.97 7.90 10.90
N HIS A 33 8.09 7.92 9.58
CA HIS A 33 7.18 8.67 8.72
C HIS A 33 5.79 8.05 8.62
N THR A 34 5.64 6.77 8.97
CA THR A 34 4.34 6.10 9.01
C THR A 34 3.56 6.48 10.27
N PHE A 35 4.11 6.26 11.47
CA PHE A 35 3.33 6.48 12.70
C PHE A 35 3.03 7.97 12.96
N SER A 36 3.75 8.90 12.32
CA SER A 36 3.42 10.33 12.36
C SER A 36 2.05 10.65 11.74
N HIS A 37 1.59 9.83 10.80
CA HIS A 37 0.35 10.09 10.04
C HIS A 37 -0.71 9.01 10.24
N TRP A 38 -0.31 7.75 10.33
CA TRP A 38 -1.18 6.58 10.20
C TRP A 38 -1.40 5.85 11.52
N GLY A 39 -2.64 5.40 11.77
CA GLY A 39 -3.06 4.57 12.90
C GLY A 39 -2.76 3.09 12.73
N ARG A 40 -2.92 2.58 11.52
CA ARG A 40 -2.62 1.20 11.17
C ARG A 40 -1.97 1.13 9.79
N GLY A 41 -1.29 0.04 9.51
CA GLY A 41 -0.81 -0.24 8.16
C GLY A 41 -0.78 -1.73 7.86
N ILE A 42 -1.19 -2.12 6.66
CA ILE A 42 -1.03 -3.50 6.16
C ILE A 42 0.42 -3.67 5.73
N ILE A 43 1.17 -4.47 6.49
CA ILE A 43 2.61 -4.62 6.31
C ILE A 43 2.89 -5.72 5.30
N MET A 44 3.44 -5.34 4.15
CA MET A 44 3.73 -6.26 3.05
C MET A 44 4.87 -7.25 3.40
N PRO A 45 4.80 -8.52 2.95
CA PRO A 45 5.66 -9.59 3.48
C PRO A 45 6.96 -9.81 2.70
N ASN A 46 7.26 -8.96 1.72
CA ASN A 46 8.47 -8.97 0.89
C ASN A 46 9.52 -7.99 1.43
N THR A 47 9.69 -7.97 2.75
CA THR A 47 10.53 -7.03 3.51
C THR A 47 12.00 -7.08 3.09
N ASP A 48 12.51 -8.28 2.82
CA ASP A 48 13.85 -8.56 2.31
C ASP A 48 13.84 -9.87 1.49
N GLU A 49 14.69 -10.00 0.47
CA GLU A 49 14.81 -11.23 -0.34
C GLU A 49 15.26 -12.44 0.49
N ASN A 50 16.08 -12.21 1.51
CA ASN A 50 16.62 -13.25 2.38
C ASN A 50 15.75 -13.53 3.60
N ARG A 51 14.68 -12.73 3.81
CA ARG A 51 13.78 -12.89 4.96
C ARG A 51 12.30 -12.65 4.59
N PRO A 52 11.73 -13.45 3.67
CA PRO A 52 10.30 -13.37 3.39
C PRO A 52 9.48 -13.80 4.60
N ILE A 53 8.33 -13.17 4.82
CA ILE A 53 7.41 -13.54 5.90
C ILE A 53 6.45 -14.60 5.38
N LEU A 54 6.66 -15.87 5.76
CA LEU A 54 5.94 -17.01 5.19
C LEU A 54 5.00 -17.68 6.19
N THR A 55 5.30 -17.57 7.48
CA THR A 55 4.63 -18.31 8.55
C THR A 55 4.21 -17.40 9.71
N SER A 56 3.36 -17.90 10.60
CA SER A 56 3.00 -17.21 11.84
C SER A 56 4.19 -16.95 12.77
N LYS A 57 5.26 -17.74 12.66
CA LYS A 57 6.50 -17.50 13.40
C LYS A 57 7.21 -16.25 12.87
N ASP A 58 7.38 -16.16 11.55
CA ASP A 58 8.02 -15.00 10.90
C ASP A 58 7.23 -13.71 11.20
N VAL A 59 5.90 -13.80 11.20
CA VAL A 59 4.99 -12.70 11.58
C VAL A 59 5.28 -12.20 12.99
N LYS A 60 5.40 -13.11 13.98
CA LYS A 60 5.68 -12.74 15.37
C LYS A 60 7.05 -12.09 15.51
N GLU A 61 8.06 -12.65 14.87
CA GLU A 61 9.42 -12.12 14.92
C GLU A 61 9.50 -10.71 14.33
N TYR A 62 8.96 -10.51 13.13
CA TYR A 62 9.01 -9.21 12.47
C TYR A 62 8.12 -8.16 13.16
N ARG A 63 6.95 -8.57 13.67
CA ARG A 63 6.10 -7.68 14.47
C ARG A 63 6.81 -7.20 15.74
N ASN A 64 7.57 -8.08 16.41
CA ASN A 64 8.35 -7.70 17.60
C ASN A 64 9.46 -6.70 17.26
N GLU A 65 10.11 -6.84 16.10
CA GLU A 65 11.13 -5.88 15.67
C GLU A 65 10.51 -4.51 15.38
N ILE A 66 9.37 -4.46 14.66
CA ILE A 66 8.60 -3.24 14.45
C ILE A 66 8.26 -2.57 15.81
N PHE A 67 7.79 -3.34 16.78
CA PHE A 67 7.49 -2.80 18.12
C PHE A 67 8.73 -2.31 18.87
N ASN A 68 9.87 -2.99 18.75
CA ASN A 68 11.12 -2.52 19.33
C ASN A 68 11.53 -1.15 18.76
N PHE A 69 11.33 -0.92 17.46
CA PHE A 69 11.55 0.40 16.87
C PHE A 69 10.54 1.43 17.38
N LEU A 70 9.23 1.12 17.39
CA LEU A 70 8.22 2.03 17.94
C LEU A 70 8.50 2.42 19.39
N HIS A 71 9.02 1.48 20.20
CA HIS A 71 9.37 1.74 21.59
C HIS A 71 10.54 2.73 21.72
N GLN A 72 11.51 2.71 20.80
CA GLN A 72 12.60 3.69 20.78
C GLN A 72 12.10 5.12 20.49
N PHE A 73 11.01 5.24 19.73
CA PHE A 73 10.35 6.52 19.45
C PHE A 73 9.30 6.93 20.48
N LEU A 74 9.12 6.15 21.58
CA LEU A 74 8.03 6.33 22.54
C LEU A 74 6.64 6.32 21.86
N ALA A 75 6.51 5.58 20.76
CA ALA A 75 5.38 5.55 19.85
C ALA A 75 4.69 4.18 19.80
N THR A 76 4.89 3.32 20.79
CA THR A 76 4.37 1.93 20.83
C THR A 76 2.86 1.85 20.56
N HIS A 77 2.09 2.80 21.09
CA HIS A 77 0.63 2.85 20.91
C HIS A 77 0.21 3.77 19.75
N ALA A 78 1.16 4.36 19.03
CA ALA A 78 0.87 5.28 17.95
C ALA A 78 0.50 4.54 16.64
N PHE A 79 0.92 3.30 16.45
CA PHE A 79 0.74 2.57 15.21
C PHE A 79 0.57 1.07 15.45
N GLU A 80 -0.46 0.49 14.82
CA GLU A 80 -0.68 -0.96 14.81
C GLU A 80 -0.25 -1.55 13.44
N PRO A 81 0.81 -2.38 13.40
CA PRO A 81 1.19 -3.11 12.19
C PRO A 81 0.27 -4.31 11.97
N LEU A 82 -0.52 -4.27 10.90
CA LEU A 82 -1.38 -5.37 10.46
C LEU A 82 -0.59 -6.30 9.54
N MET A 83 -0.08 -7.38 10.11
CA MET A 83 0.87 -8.26 9.44
C MET A 83 0.20 -9.09 8.33
N THR A 84 1.00 -9.41 7.30
CA THR A 84 0.63 -10.31 6.20
C THR A 84 1.66 -11.42 6.05
N ILE A 85 1.32 -12.48 5.30
CA ILE A 85 2.28 -13.48 4.83
C ILE A 85 2.32 -13.52 3.31
N LYS A 86 3.47 -13.91 2.74
CA LYS A 86 3.65 -14.07 1.29
C LYS A 86 3.08 -15.42 0.85
N LEU A 87 2.27 -15.40 -0.22
CA LEU A 87 1.85 -16.62 -0.91
C LEU A 87 3.05 -17.21 -1.67
N VAL A 88 3.38 -18.45 -1.38
CA VAL A 88 4.43 -19.22 -2.07
C VAL A 88 3.93 -20.63 -2.35
N LYS A 89 4.61 -21.37 -3.23
CA LYS A 89 4.20 -22.74 -3.63
C LYS A 89 4.01 -23.71 -2.46
N THR A 90 4.74 -23.50 -1.36
CA THR A 90 4.66 -24.32 -0.15
C THR A 90 3.62 -23.85 0.86
N THR A 91 2.84 -22.79 0.57
CA THR A 91 1.75 -22.35 1.44
C THR A 91 0.65 -23.40 1.44
N THR A 92 0.28 -23.90 2.63
CA THR A 92 -0.79 -24.88 2.82
C THR A 92 -1.94 -24.29 3.63
N PHE A 93 -3.08 -24.98 3.70
CA PHE A 93 -4.22 -24.52 4.51
C PHE A 93 -3.90 -24.47 6.01
N GLU A 94 -3.00 -25.34 6.51
CA GLU A 94 -2.53 -25.29 7.91
C GLU A 94 -1.75 -24.01 8.19
N VAL A 95 -0.93 -23.55 7.23
CA VAL A 95 -0.23 -22.25 7.33
C VAL A 95 -1.24 -21.11 7.41
N VAL A 96 -2.30 -21.16 6.60
CA VAL A 96 -3.38 -20.15 6.64
C VAL A 96 -4.06 -20.12 8.01
N HIS A 97 -4.44 -21.27 8.56
CA HIS A 97 -5.07 -21.33 9.87
C HIS A 97 -4.15 -20.81 10.98
N ALA A 98 -2.88 -21.22 10.99
CA ALA A 98 -1.90 -20.75 11.97
C ALA A 98 -1.63 -19.23 11.84
N ALA A 99 -1.64 -18.70 10.61
CA ALA A 99 -1.51 -17.27 10.36
C ALA A 99 -2.74 -16.49 10.87
N ALA A 100 -3.95 -16.98 10.61
CA ALA A 100 -5.19 -16.39 11.10
C ALA A 100 -5.22 -16.34 12.65
N GLU A 101 -4.81 -17.42 13.32
CA GLU A 101 -4.68 -17.48 14.78
C GLU A 101 -3.64 -16.49 15.33
N ALA A 102 -2.59 -16.19 14.55
CA ALA A 102 -1.62 -15.16 14.87
C ALA A 102 -2.10 -13.72 14.55
N GLY A 103 -3.33 -13.56 14.07
CA GLY A 103 -3.94 -12.26 13.76
C GLY A 103 -3.61 -11.69 12.38
N VAL A 104 -3.02 -12.50 11.48
CA VAL A 104 -2.72 -12.09 10.10
C VAL A 104 -4.02 -11.73 9.38
N LYS A 105 -4.02 -10.59 8.69
CA LYS A 105 -5.23 -10.06 8.02
C LYS A 105 -5.32 -10.41 6.54
N ALA A 106 -4.17 -10.60 5.90
CA ALA A 106 -4.09 -10.90 4.48
C ALA A 106 -2.94 -11.82 4.13
N ILE A 107 -3.10 -12.51 3.00
CA ILE A 107 -2.01 -13.19 2.31
C ILE A 107 -1.74 -12.40 1.02
N LYS A 108 -0.49 -12.02 0.79
CA LYS A 108 -0.08 -11.24 -0.40
C LYS A 108 0.54 -12.15 -1.44
N SER A 109 -0.03 -12.13 -2.65
CA SER A 109 0.55 -12.79 -3.83
C SER A 109 1.41 -11.80 -4.62
N TYR A 110 2.56 -12.28 -5.05
CA TYR A 110 3.46 -11.60 -5.98
C TYR A 110 3.65 -12.50 -7.22
N PRO A 111 3.42 -11.99 -8.44
CA PRO A 111 3.74 -12.71 -9.66
C PRO A 111 5.24 -13.02 -9.71
N LEU A 112 5.58 -14.23 -10.14
CA LEU A 112 6.96 -14.71 -10.23
C LEU A 112 7.85 -13.71 -11.00
N GLY A 113 8.86 -13.16 -10.31
CA GLY A 113 9.89 -12.29 -10.90
C GLY A 113 9.42 -10.91 -11.39
N VAL A 114 8.20 -10.46 -11.04
CA VAL A 114 7.68 -9.18 -11.53
C VAL A 114 8.21 -7.98 -10.75
N THR A 115 8.27 -8.08 -9.43
CA THR A 115 8.59 -6.97 -8.51
C THR A 115 9.68 -7.32 -7.50
N THR A 116 10.09 -6.37 -6.68
CA THR A 116 11.14 -6.52 -5.66
C THR A 116 10.87 -7.74 -4.75
N ASN A 117 11.85 -8.64 -4.66
CA ASN A 117 11.85 -9.86 -3.83
C ASN A 117 10.72 -10.86 -4.22
N SER A 118 10.44 -11.03 -5.51
CA SER A 118 9.38 -11.91 -6.06
C SER A 118 9.91 -13.15 -6.79
N GLU A 119 11.16 -13.52 -6.58
CA GLU A 119 11.85 -14.66 -7.22
C GLU A 119 11.22 -16.01 -6.82
N ASN A 120 10.64 -16.07 -5.62
CA ASN A 120 9.81 -17.19 -5.12
C ASN A 120 8.31 -16.89 -5.22
N GLY A 121 7.91 -16.04 -6.18
CA GLY A 121 6.51 -15.67 -6.44
C GLY A 121 5.69 -16.82 -7.05
N VAL A 122 4.45 -16.50 -7.40
CA VAL A 122 3.46 -17.46 -7.91
C VAL A 122 3.26 -17.24 -9.40
N SER A 123 3.24 -18.31 -10.19
CA SER A 123 2.88 -18.20 -11.62
C SER A 123 1.39 -17.94 -11.78
N MET A 124 0.98 -17.30 -12.88
CA MET A 124 -0.44 -17.00 -13.12
C MET A 124 -1.30 -18.26 -13.25
N ASN A 125 -0.73 -19.32 -13.81
CA ASN A 125 -1.37 -20.63 -13.85
C ASN A 125 -1.54 -21.21 -12.45
N ASP A 126 -0.46 -21.26 -11.65
CA ASP A 126 -0.54 -21.85 -10.30
C ASP A 126 -1.53 -21.09 -9.41
N LEU A 127 -1.59 -19.75 -9.57
CA LEU A 127 -2.54 -18.90 -8.85
C LEU A 127 -3.99 -19.33 -9.07
N VAL A 128 -4.31 -19.92 -10.21
CA VAL A 128 -5.66 -20.39 -10.56
C VAL A 128 -5.85 -21.88 -10.26
N THR A 129 -4.81 -22.72 -10.41
CA THR A 129 -4.95 -24.18 -10.38
C THR A 129 -4.52 -24.84 -9.06
N GLU A 130 -3.53 -24.28 -8.34
CA GLU A 130 -2.85 -25.00 -7.25
C GLU A 130 -3.30 -24.57 -5.84
N PHE A 131 -3.82 -23.35 -5.67
CA PHE A 131 -4.07 -22.77 -4.34
C PHE A 131 -5.51 -22.92 -3.83
N GLY A 132 -6.35 -23.74 -4.46
CA GLY A 132 -7.77 -23.86 -4.11
C GLY A 132 -8.01 -24.18 -2.63
N GLY A 133 -7.21 -25.07 -2.03
CA GLY A 133 -7.29 -25.38 -0.59
C GLY A 133 -6.87 -24.21 0.31
N VAL A 134 -5.84 -23.45 -0.09
CA VAL A 134 -5.38 -22.24 0.61
C VAL A 134 -6.46 -21.16 0.58
N PHE A 135 -7.04 -20.89 -0.59
CA PHE A 135 -8.08 -19.88 -0.74
C PHE A 135 -9.36 -20.22 -0.01
N LYS A 136 -9.76 -21.50 0.00
CA LYS A 136 -10.88 -21.95 0.84
C LYS A 136 -10.63 -21.68 2.32
N ALA A 137 -9.44 -21.99 2.83
CA ALA A 137 -9.08 -21.71 4.22
C ALA A 137 -9.04 -20.21 4.53
N MET A 138 -8.63 -19.38 3.56
CA MET A 138 -8.67 -17.91 3.71
C MET A 138 -10.10 -17.41 3.80
N GLU A 139 -11.00 -17.90 2.94
CA GLU A 139 -12.43 -17.57 2.95
C GLU A 139 -13.08 -17.94 4.30
N GLU A 140 -12.85 -19.17 4.79
CA GLU A 140 -13.37 -19.64 6.09
C GLU A 140 -12.88 -18.78 7.28
N ARG A 141 -11.68 -18.20 7.16
CA ARG A 141 -11.08 -17.33 8.19
C ARG A 141 -11.33 -15.84 7.95
N GLY A 142 -12.06 -15.48 6.89
CA GLY A 142 -12.32 -14.09 6.52
C GLY A 142 -11.07 -13.28 6.17
N MET A 143 -10.00 -13.96 5.75
CA MET A 143 -8.75 -13.31 5.33
C MET A 143 -8.85 -12.75 3.92
N VAL A 144 -8.11 -11.67 3.67
CA VAL A 144 -8.03 -11.04 2.34
C VAL A 144 -6.89 -11.63 1.52
N LEU A 145 -7.13 -11.88 0.23
CA LEU A 145 -6.08 -12.11 -0.75
C LEU A 145 -5.68 -10.77 -1.39
N SER A 146 -4.49 -10.28 -1.05
CA SER A 146 -3.90 -9.11 -1.69
C SER A 146 -3.12 -9.54 -2.93
N LEU A 147 -3.38 -8.92 -4.08
CA LEU A 147 -2.78 -9.29 -5.36
C LEU A 147 -1.96 -8.14 -5.93
N HIS A 148 -0.67 -8.37 -6.18
CA HIS A 148 0.07 -7.59 -7.17
C HIS A 148 -0.37 -8.07 -8.57
N GLY A 149 -1.33 -7.37 -9.19
CA GLY A 149 -1.99 -7.85 -10.40
C GLY A 149 -1.26 -7.52 -11.70
N GLU A 150 -0.13 -8.16 -11.98
CA GLU A 150 0.59 -8.04 -13.26
C GLU A 150 0.94 -9.42 -13.82
N HIS A 151 0.69 -9.64 -15.11
CA HIS A 151 1.09 -10.87 -15.79
C HIS A 151 2.53 -10.75 -16.37
N PRO A 152 3.56 -11.43 -15.81
CA PRO A 152 4.97 -11.21 -16.14
C PRO A 152 5.34 -11.38 -17.61
N GLU A 153 4.66 -12.32 -18.28
CA GLU A 153 4.95 -12.73 -19.66
C GLU A 153 4.57 -11.68 -20.72
N TYR A 154 3.81 -10.64 -20.34
CA TYR A 154 3.39 -9.58 -21.25
C TYR A 154 4.26 -8.33 -21.13
N PHE A 155 4.13 -7.47 -22.13
CA PHE A 155 4.81 -6.18 -22.18
C PHE A 155 4.45 -5.33 -20.95
N CYS A 156 5.44 -4.64 -20.38
CA CYS A 156 5.35 -4.01 -19.05
C CYS A 156 4.18 -3.03 -18.87
N LEU A 157 3.73 -2.37 -19.94
CA LEU A 157 2.57 -1.47 -19.86
C LEU A 157 1.22 -2.21 -19.92
N ASP A 158 1.19 -3.44 -20.43
CA ASP A 158 -0.04 -4.21 -20.62
C ASP A 158 -0.26 -5.25 -19.51
N ARG A 159 0.74 -5.51 -18.66
CA ARG A 159 0.72 -6.60 -17.67
C ARG A 159 -0.48 -6.59 -16.75
N GLU A 160 -0.94 -5.41 -16.32
CA GLU A 160 -2.11 -5.28 -15.45
C GLU A 160 -3.41 -5.68 -16.16
N ASP A 161 -3.56 -5.26 -17.41
CA ASP A 161 -4.73 -5.62 -18.23
C ASP A 161 -4.76 -7.12 -18.54
N TYR A 162 -3.60 -7.73 -18.81
CA TYR A 162 -3.48 -9.19 -18.99
C TYR A 162 -3.65 -9.98 -17.69
N PHE A 163 -3.60 -9.35 -16.52
CA PHE A 163 -3.94 -9.99 -15.26
C PHE A 163 -5.47 -10.08 -15.02
N ILE A 164 -6.26 -9.21 -15.65
CA ILE A 164 -7.73 -9.16 -15.45
C ILE A 164 -8.42 -10.51 -15.75
N PRO A 165 -8.12 -11.23 -16.85
CA PRO A 165 -8.70 -12.55 -17.10
C PRO A 165 -8.35 -13.57 -16.01
N VAL A 166 -7.12 -13.54 -15.48
CA VAL A 166 -6.67 -14.41 -14.38
C VAL A 166 -7.51 -14.13 -13.13
N LEU A 167 -7.65 -12.86 -12.75
CA LEU A 167 -8.48 -12.44 -11.61
C LEU A 167 -9.94 -12.87 -11.77
N ARG A 168 -10.54 -12.70 -12.95
CA ARG A 168 -11.92 -13.15 -13.21
C ARG A 168 -12.07 -14.67 -13.04
N GLN A 169 -11.07 -15.44 -13.48
CA GLN A 169 -11.08 -16.88 -13.28
C GLN A 169 -10.94 -17.26 -11.80
N MET A 170 -10.11 -16.55 -11.04
CA MET A 170 -10.01 -16.72 -9.59
C MET A 170 -11.34 -16.43 -8.88
N GLN A 171 -12.02 -15.33 -9.23
CA GLN A 171 -13.33 -14.99 -8.67
C GLN A 171 -14.39 -16.04 -9.01
N ALA A 172 -14.35 -16.61 -10.22
CA ALA A 172 -15.25 -17.69 -10.61
C ALA A 172 -14.99 -18.98 -9.82
N ASN A 173 -13.73 -19.32 -9.56
CA ASN A 173 -13.35 -20.51 -8.81
C ASN A 173 -13.58 -20.36 -7.29
N HIS A 174 -13.49 -19.14 -6.76
CA HIS A 174 -13.53 -18.83 -5.33
C HIS A 174 -14.44 -17.62 -5.04
N PRO A 175 -15.76 -17.73 -5.27
CA PRO A 175 -16.68 -16.59 -5.24
C PRO A 175 -16.81 -15.90 -3.87
N GLY A 176 -16.52 -16.60 -2.76
CA GLY A 176 -16.55 -16.03 -1.41
C GLY A 176 -15.23 -15.42 -0.95
N LEU A 177 -14.14 -15.58 -1.71
CA LEU A 177 -12.84 -15.04 -1.34
C LEU A 177 -12.81 -13.52 -1.52
N LYS A 178 -12.47 -12.79 -0.46
CA LYS A 178 -12.19 -11.35 -0.55
C LYS A 178 -10.83 -11.11 -1.20
N ILE A 179 -10.82 -10.25 -2.20
CA ILE A 179 -9.64 -9.90 -2.98
C ILE A 179 -9.44 -8.38 -2.97
N VAL A 180 -8.21 -7.96 -2.71
CA VAL A 180 -7.76 -6.60 -3.01
C VAL A 180 -6.81 -6.68 -4.19
N LEU A 181 -7.20 -6.06 -5.30
CA LEU A 181 -6.29 -5.78 -6.41
C LEU A 181 -5.45 -4.56 -6.01
N GLU A 182 -4.22 -4.82 -5.60
CA GLU A 182 -3.37 -3.78 -5.02
C GLU A 182 -2.92 -2.76 -6.08
N HIS A 183 -2.73 -1.50 -5.64
CA HIS A 183 -2.09 -0.40 -6.38
C HIS A 183 -2.42 -0.40 -7.88
N ILE A 184 -3.72 -0.37 -8.21
CA ILE A 184 -4.18 -0.38 -9.59
C ILE A 184 -3.68 0.84 -10.34
N THR A 185 -3.37 0.67 -11.62
CA THR A 185 -2.76 1.70 -12.46
C THR A 185 -3.45 1.92 -13.81
N THR A 186 -4.40 1.06 -14.20
CA THR A 186 -5.11 1.19 -15.48
C THR A 186 -6.58 1.54 -15.31
N LYS A 187 -7.13 2.23 -16.32
CA LYS A 187 -8.57 2.47 -16.45
C LYS A 187 -9.37 1.17 -16.47
N ASN A 188 -8.81 0.09 -17.05
CA ASN A 188 -9.47 -1.21 -17.12
C ASN A 188 -9.58 -1.87 -15.74
N ALA A 189 -8.56 -1.74 -14.88
CA ALA A 189 -8.64 -2.20 -13.50
C ALA A 189 -9.68 -1.42 -12.68
N VAL A 190 -9.76 -0.09 -12.87
CA VAL A 190 -10.84 0.72 -12.27
C VAL A 190 -12.22 0.22 -12.70
N GLN A 191 -12.42 0.00 -14.00
CA GLN A 191 -13.69 -0.49 -14.53
C GLN A 191 -14.04 -1.89 -14.00
N LEU A 192 -13.07 -2.79 -13.90
CA LEU A 192 -13.26 -4.13 -13.33
C LEU A 192 -13.80 -4.04 -11.89
N VAL A 193 -13.16 -3.25 -11.03
CA VAL A 193 -13.56 -3.10 -9.62
C VAL A 193 -14.92 -2.42 -9.51
N GLN A 194 -15.22 -1.43 -10.36
CA GLN A 194 -16.53 -0.79 -10.40
C GLN A 194 -17.64 -1.78 -10.77
N GLN A 195 -17.39 -2.66 -11.75
CA GLN A 195 -18.33 -3.68 -12.24
C GLN A 195 -18.57 -4.83 -11.25
N ASP A 196 -17.70 -5.05 -10.27
CA ASP A 196 -17.91 -6.10 -9.26
C ASP A 196 -19.21 -5.88 -8.48
N THR A 197 -20.11 -6.85 -8.53
CA THR A 197 -21.36 -6.83 -7.76
C THR A 197 -21.33 -7.75 -6.55
N THR A 198 -20.23 -8.48 -6.33
CA THR A 198 -20.11 -9.45 -5.24
C THR A 198 -19.84 -8.77 -3.90
N GLY A 199 -19.17 -7.61 -3.91
CA GLY A 199 -18.67 -6.96 -2.70
C GLY A 199 -17.37 -7.58 -2.19
N ASN A 200 -16.82 -8.55 -2.91
CA ASN A 200 -15.59 -9.26 -2.54
C ASN A 200 -14.36 -8.76 -3.30
N LEU A 201 -14.51 -7.81 -4.24
CA LEU A 201 -13.38 -7.17 -4.91
C LEU A 201 -13.27 -5.68 -4.53
N ALA A 202 -12.09 -5.29 -4.08
CA ALA A 202 -11.70 -3.91 -3.89
C ALA A 202 -10.32 -3.64 -4.49
N ALA A 203 -9.89 -2.39 -4.49
CA ALA A 203 -8.55 -1.99 -4.90
C ALA A 203 -7.95 -0.92 -4.01
N THR A 204 -6.64 -0.99 -3.84
CA THR A 204 -5.86 0.12 -3.30
C THR A 204 -5.40 1.04 -4.42
N ILE A 205 -5.38 2.35 -4.17
CA ILE A 205 -4.81 3.35 -5.08
C ILE A 205 -3.72 4.10 -4.32
N THR A 206 -2.55 4.22 -4.93
CA THR A 206 -1.39 4.87 -4.32
C THR A 206 -1.48 6.39 -4.47
N LEU A 207 -0.71 7.09 -3.64
CA LEU A 207 -0.51 8.53 -3.82
C LEU A 207 0.12 8.81 -5.19
N HIS A 208 1.21 8.14 -5.51
CA HIS A 208 2.03 8.50 -6.67
C HIS A 208 1.34 8.21 -8.00
N HIS A 209 0.48 7.19 -8.10
CA HIS A 209 -0.32 6.94 -9.31
C HIS A 209 -1.46 7.95 -9.52
N LEU A 210 -1.81 8.79 -8.53
CA LEU A 210 -2.73 9.92 -8.74
C LEU A 210 -2.04 11.11 -9.40
N PHE A 211 -0.70 11.20 -9.32
CA PHE A 211 0.06 12.32 -9.89
C PHE A 211 0.82 11.93 -11.16
N LEU A 212 1.42 10.75 -11.16
CA LEU A 212 2.36 10.32 -12.18
C LEU A 212 1.65 9.70 -13.40
N THR A 213 2.18 10.04 -14.56
CA THR A 213 2.04 9.32 -15.83
C THR A 213 3.40 8.77 -16.25
N LEU A 214 3.43 8.01 -17.35
CA LEU A 214 4.70 7.52 -17.90
C LEU A 214 5.64 8.66 -18.33
N ASP A 215 5.09 9.82 -18.71
CA ASP A 215 5.89 11.01 -19.05
C ASP A 215 6.69 11.54 -17.84
N ASP A 216 6.17 11.38 -16.62
CA ASP A 216 6.87 11.75 -15.39
C ASP A 216 8.02 10.79 -15.05
N VAL A 217 8.07 9.62 -15.70
CA VAL A 217 9.13 8.63 -15.53
C VAL A 217 10.18 8.77 -16.63
N ILE A 218 9.76 8.98 -17.89
CA ILE A 218 10.64 8.93 -19.07
C ILE A 218 10.33 9.94 -20.19
N GLY A 219 9.37 10.85 -20.03
CA GLY A 219 8.96 11.78 -21.09
C GLY A 219 9.96 12.91 -21.36
N GLY A 220 10.71 13.32 -20.34
CA GLY A 220 11.86 14.21 -20.45
C GLY A 220 13.17 13.44 -20.30
N SER A 221 13.76 13.51 -19.10
CA SER A 221 14.85 12.65 -18.67
C SER A 221 14.33 11.44 -17.90
N LEU A 222 15.14 10.39 -17.76
CA LEU A 222 14.81 9.28 -16.88
C LEU A 222 14.76 9.76 -15.42
N MET A 223 13.60 9.59 -14.78
CA MET A 223 13.35 9.94 -13.38
C MET A 223 13.23 8.65 -12.55
N PRO A 224 14.35 8.06 -12.08
CA PRO A 224 14.33 6.74 -11.43
C PRO A 224 13.52 6.72 -10.13
N HIS A 225 13.40 7.84 -9.42
CA HIS A 225 12.61 7.94 -8.18
C HIS A 225 11.09 7.85 -8.41
N ASN A 226 10.64 8.05 -9.65
CA ASN A 226 9.24 7.84 -10.07
C ASN A 226 9.00 6.41 -10.60
N PHE A 227 10.05 5.61 -10.81
CA PHE A 227 9.93 4.23 -11.28
C PHE A 227 9.44 3.28 -10.18
N CYS A 228 8.27 2.70 -10.38
CA CYS A 228 7.63 1.70 -9.53
C CYS A 228 6.94 0.61 -10.35
N LYS A 229 6.31 -0.35 -9.66
CA LYS A 229 5.55 -1.44 -10.27
C LYS A 229 4.21 -1.60 -9.56
N PRO A 230 3.08 -1.58 -10.29
CA PRO A 230 2.98 -1.42 -11.74
C PRO A 230 3.43 -0.01 -12.18
N LEU A 231 3.97 0.09 -13.41
CA LEU A 231 4.42 1.37 -13.96
C LEU A 231 3.28 2.39 -14.01
N ALA A 232 3.57 3.67 -13.77
CA ALA A 232 2.65 4.74 -14.15
C ALA A 232 2.32 4.64 -15.65
N LYS A 233 1.05 4.85 -15.99
CA LYS A 233 0.50 4.57 -17.33
C LYS A 233 0.21 5.87 -18.09
N ARG A 234 -0.82 5.88 -18.93
CA ARG A 234 -1.18 7.05 -19.74
C ARG A 234 -2.01 8.04 -18.92
N PRO A 235 -2.13 9.32 -19.36
CA PRO A 235 -2.98 10.29 -18.69
C PRO A 235 -4.41 9.79 -18.45
N GLU A 236 -5.02 9.10 -19.42
CA GLU A 236 -6.38 8.55 -19.29
C GLU A 236 -6.52 7.47 -18.20
N ASP A 237 -5.45 6.76 -17.88
CA ASP A 237 -5.41 5.80 -16.79
C ASP A 237 -5.35 6.51 -15.44
N ARG A 238 -4.44 7.49 -15.30
CA ARG A 238 -4.35 8.35 -14.11
C ARG A 238 -5.67 9.05 -13.84
N ASP A 239 -6.28 9.63 -14.86
CA ASP A 239 -7.55 10.36 -14.74
C ASP A 239 -8.71 9.41 -14.33
N ALA A 240 -8.66 8.13 -14.73
CA ALA A 240 -9.59 7.11 -14.24
C ALA A 240 -9.38 6.78 -12.76
N LEU A 241 -8.13 6.71 -12.28
CA LEU A 241 -7.82 6.54 -10.86
C LEU A 241 -8.31 7.73 -10.03
N ILE A 242 -8.04 8.96 -10.50
CA ILE A 242 -8.54 10.20 -9.88
C ILE A 242 -10.07 10.13 -9.77
N SER A 243 -10.75 9.82 -10.89
CA SER A 243 -12.20 9.67 -10.94
C SER A 243 -12.72 8.63 -9.95
N ALA A 244 -12.03 7.50 -9.80
CA ALA A 244 -12.38 6.46 -8.84
C ALA A 244 -12.28 6.96 -7.39
N VAL A 245 -11.18 7.63 -7.04
CA VAL A 245 -10.95 8.18 -5.70
C VAL A 245 -11.99 9.25 -5.36
N ILE A 246 -12.21 10.23 -6.25
CA ILE A 246 -13.17 11.31 -6.00
C ILE A 246 -14.64 10.87 -6.16
N SER A 247 -14.92 9.65 -6.59
CA SER A 247 -16.30 9.13 -6.64
C SER A 247 -16.86 8.82 -5.25
N GLY A 248 -16.00 8.59 -4.24
CA GLY A 248 -16.42 8.12 -2.93
C GLY A 248 -16.91 6.66 -2.92
N ASN A 249 -16.60 5.88 -3.95
CA ASN A 249 -16.97 4.47 -4.03
C ASN A 249 -16.15 3.64 -3.01
N PRO A 250 -16.81 2.90 -2.09
CA PRO A 250 -16.15 2.20 -0.99
C PRO A 250 -15.24 1.03 -1.41
N LYS A 251 -15.26 0.64 -2.70
CA LYS A 251 -14.36 -0.38 -3.25
C LYS A 251 -12.96 0.16 -3.56
N PHE A 252 -12.74 1.47 -3.47
CA PHE A 252 -11.41 2.08 -3.63
C PHE A 252 -11.00 2.73 -2.31
N PHE A 253 -9.84 2.34 -1.79
CA PHE A 253 -9.28 2.90 -0.56
C PHE A 253 -7.78 3.07 -0.66
N PHE A 254 -7.20 3.83 0.27
CA PHE A 254 -5.79 4.16 0.21
C PHE A 254 -4.89 2.97 0.57
N GLY A 255 -3.86 2.76 -0.25
CA GLY A 255 -2.68 1.98 0.10
C GLY A 255 -1.48 2.63 -0.59
N SER A 256 -0.49 3.07 0.18
CA SER A 256 0.54 3.97 -0.33
C SER A 256 1.50 3.32 -1.32
N ASP A 257 1.69 2.00 -1.17
CA ASP A 257 2.83 1.26 -1.70
C ASP A 257 4.15 2.01 -1.44
N SER A 258 4.25 2.66 -0.27
CA SER A 258 5.46 3.37 0.10
C SER A 258 6.58 2.35 0.26
N ALA A 259 7.53 2.41 -0.65
CA ALA A 259 8.57 1.41 -0.87
C ALA A 259 9.95 2.07 -0.82
N PRO A 260 10.55 2.23 0.37
CA PRO A 260 11.84 2.90 0.51
C PRO A 260 12.98 2.04 -0.05
N HIS A 261 13.81 2.70 -0.85
CA HIS A 261 15.05 2.19 -1.42
C HIS A 261 16.14 3.25 -1.27
N PHE A 262 17.36 2.84 -0.94
CA PHE A 262 18.48 3.77 -0.86
C PHE A 262 18.73 4.42 -2.20
N GLN A 263 19.09 5.71 -2.19
CA GLN A 263 19.30 6.52 -3.38
C GLN A 263 20.21 5.82 -4.41
N HIS A 264 21.36 5.29 -3.97
CA HIS A 264 22.31 4.61 -4.85
C HIS A 264 21.74 3.35 -5.53
N THR A 265 20.70 2.71 -4.97
CA THR A 265 20.03 1.56 -5.60
C THR A 265 19.00 1.97 -6.63
N LYS A 266 18.43 3.18 -6.50
CA LYS A 266 17.53 3.80 -7.48
C LYS A 266 18.32 4.42 -8.63
N GLU A 267 19.41 5.12 -8.31
CA GLU A 267 20.32 5.80 -9.24
C GLU A 267 21.45 4.86 -9.69
N SER A 268 21.07 3.71 -10.27
CA SER A 268 22.00 2.69 -10.73
C SER A 268 21.69 2.21 -12.14
N ALA A 269 22.57 1.40 -12.72
CA ALA A 269 22.34 0.76 -14.02
C ALA A 269 21.12 -0.17 -14.02
N CYS A 270 20.68 -0.64 -12.85
CA CYS A 270 19.48 -1.45 -12.65
C CYS A 270 18.69 -0.90 -11.46
N GLY A 271 18.08 0.28 -11.66
CA GLY A 271 17.34 0.99 -10.61
C GLY A 271 16.19 0.16 -10.03
N CYS A 272 16.12 0.03 -8.70
CA CYS A 272 15.02 -0.67 -8.04
C CYS A 272 13.66 0.01 -8.28
N ALA A 273 12.59 -0.78 -8.33
CA ALA A 273 11.22 -0.26 -8.40
C ALA A 273 10.69 0.08 -6.99
N GLY A 274 10.06 1.25 -6.86
CA GLY A 274 9.40 1.69 -5.63
C GLY A 274 9.47 3.20 -5.44
N VAL A 275 8.42 3.78 -4.85
CA VAL A 275 8.35 5.20 -4.49
C VAL A 275 8.26 5.33 -2.97
N PHE A 276 9.09 6.16 -2.35
CA PHE A 276 9.02 6.42 -0.91
C PHE A 276 8.06 7.56 -0.59
N SER A 277 6.77 7.26 -0.41
CA SER A 277 5.71 8.27 -0.24
C SER A 277 5.27 8.50 1.22
N ALA A 278 5.63 7.63 2.17
CA ALA A 278 5.20 7.73 3.57
C ALA A 278 5.37 9.14 4.20
N PRO A 279 6.47 9.88 3.98
CA PRO A 279 6.68 11.21 4.59
C PRO A 279 5.68 12.28 4.12
N VAL A 280 5.08 12.10 2.95
CA VAL A 280 4.26 13.13 2.30
C VAL A 280 2.82 12.69 2.03
N ALA A 281 2.50 11.40 2.24
CA ALA A 281 1.26 10.82 1.76
C ALA A 281 -0.01 11.51 2.26
N LEU A 282 -0.16 11.68 3.57
CA LEU A 282 -1.36 12.30 4.13
C LEU A 282 -1.46 13.81 3.80
N PRO A 283 -0.40 14.62 3.98
CA PRO A 283 -0.38 16.01 3.52
C PRO A 283 -0.72 16.18 2.03
N LEU A 284 -0.08 15.40 1.15
CA LEU A 284 -0.25 15.55 -0.30
C LEU A 284 -1.60 15.02 -0.79
N LEU A 285 -2.14 13.96 -0.17
CA LEU A 285 -3.54 13.56 -0.39
C LEU A 285 -4.50 14.68 0.02
N THR A 286 -4.23 15.39 1.11
CA THR A 286 -5.08 16.50 1.54
C THR A 286 -5.07 17.62 0.50
N SER A 287 -3.89 18.00 -0.02
CA SER A 287 -3.80 18.92 -1.16
C SER A 287 -4.58 18.41 -2.37
N PHE A 288 -4.42 17.13 -2.72
CA PHE A 288 -5.12 16.53 -3.85
C PHE A 288 -6.64 16.63 -3.71
N PHE A 289 -7.22 16.22 -2.59
CA PHE A 289 -8.68 16.28 -2.41
C PHE A 289 -9.20 17.72 -2.33
N ASP A 290 -8.43 18.64 -1.76
CA ASP A 290 -8.75 20.06 -1.73
C ASP A 290 -8.76 20.68 -3.14
N GLU A 291 -7.75 20.38 -3.97
CA GLU A 291 -7.67 20.82 -5.37
C GLU A 291 -8.78 20.23 -6.26
N GLN A 292 -9.36 19.10 -5.86
CA GLN A 292 -10.50 18.47 -6.55
C GLN A 292 -11.87 18.90 -5.99
N ASP A 293 -11.92 19.90 -5.10
CA ASP A 293 -13.15 20.32 -4.40
C ASP A 293 -13.89 19.13 -3.73
N ALA A 294 -13.13 18.20 -3.14
CA ALA A 294 -13.62 16.91 -2.66
C ALA A 294 -13.05 16.52 -1.27
N LEU A 295 -12.68 17.50 -0.46
CA LEU A 295 -12.01 17.31 0.83
C LEU A 295 -12.80 16.41 1.81
N GLU A 296 -14.13 16.37 1.70
CA GLU A 296 -15.02 15.49 2.46
C GLU A 296 -14.83 14.00 2.17
N LYS A 297 -14.22 13.65 1.03
CA LYS A 297 -13.96 12.26 0.62
C LYS A 297 -12.64 11.72 1.13
N LEU A 298 -11.79 12.56 1.72
CA LEU A 298 -10.52 12.14 2.32
C LEU A 298 -10.75 11.12 3.45
N GLU A 299 -11.55 11.45 4.48
CA GLU A 299 -11.78 10.55 5.64
C GLU A 299 -12.30 9.15 5.23
N PRO A 300 -13.32 9.03 4.35
CA PRO A 300 -13.74 7.71 3.88
C PRO A 300 -12.62 6.91 3.19
N PHE A 301 -11.87 7.56 2.29
CA PHE A 301 -10.82 6.94 1.49
C PHE A 301 -9.64 6.42 2.32
N VAL A 302 -9.21 7.18 3.33
CA VAL A 302 -8.04 6.83 4.16
C VAL A 302 -8.39 6.17 5.49
N SER A 303 -9.62 6.26 6.00
CA SER A 303 -9.95 5.82 7.38
C SER A 303 -11.15 4.89 7.51
N GLN A 304 -11.97 4.70 6.46
CA GLN A 304 -13.22 3.93 6.58
C GLN A 304 -13.29 2.74 5.64
N PHE A 305 -13.13 2.97 4.34
CA PHE A 305 -13.42 1.97 3.31
C PHE A 305 -12.51 0.73 3.43
N GLY A 306 -11.21 0.94 3.60
CA GLY A 306 -10.28 -0.16 3.85
C GLY A 306 -10.63 -0.93 5.13
N ALA A 307 -10.85 -0.21 6.24
CA ALA A 307 -11.17 -0.84 7.52
C ALA A 307 -12.42 -1.73 7.42
N GLN A 308 -13.46 -1.24 6.74
CA GLN A 308 -14.70 -2.00 6.50
C GLN A 308 -14.46 -3.23 5.63
N PHE A 309 -13.70 -3.10 4.54
CA PHE A 309 -13.42 -4.23 3.63
C PHE A 309 -12.67 -5.37 4.36
N TYR A 310 -11.67 -5.00 5.17
CA TYR A 310 -10.87 -5.91 6.00
C TYR A 310 -11.59 -6.38 7.28
N GLY A 311 -12.83 -5.93 7.54
CA GLY A 311 -13.58 -6.32 8.75
C GLY A 311 -13.00 -5.78 10.05
N LEU A 312 -12.27 -4.66 9.99
CA LEU A 312 -11.65 -4.00 11.13
C LEU A 312 -12.59 -2.94 11.74
N PRO A 313 -12.52 -2.70 13.05
CA PRO A 313 -13.20 -1.56 13.64
C PRO A 313 -12.60 -0.24 13.11
N LEU A 314 -13.41 0.82 13.08
CA LEU A 314 -12.90 2.16 12.80
C LEU A 314 -11.99 2.64 13.95
N ASN A 315 -10.83 3.23 13.63
CA ASN A 315 -9.94 3.83 14.62
C ASN A 315 -10.65 4.87 15.46
N ARG A 316 -10.36 4.98 16.76
CA ARG A 316 -10.99 5.99 17.65
C ARG A 316 -10.21 7.29 17.74
N GLY A 317 -8.93 7.26 17.38
CA GLY A 317 -8.08 8.44 17.30
C GLY A 317 -8.45 9.39 16.15
N THR A 318 -7.79 10.54 16.13
CA THR A 318 -7.95 11.56 15.08
C THR A 318 -6.61 12.13 14.64
N VAL A 319 -6.55 12.68 13.44
CA VAL A 319 -5.45 13.50 12.94
C VAL A 319 -6.02 14.82 12.43
N THR A 320 -5.37 15.93 12.80
CA THR A 320 -5.66 17.27 12.32
C THR A 320 -4.59 17.68 11.32
N ILE A 321 -5.05 18.19 10.18
CA ILE A 321 -4.24 18.69 9.08
C ILE A 321 -4.64 20.14 8.85
N GLU A 322 -3.67 21.04 8.81
CA GLU A 322 -3.89 22.49 8.63
C GLU A 322 -3.17 22.99 7.40
N ARG A 323 -3.69 24.05 6.78
CA ARG A 323 -2.97 24.74 5.70
C ARG A 323 -1.70 25.34 6.27
N GLY A 324 -0.59 25.04 5.62
CA GLY A 324 0.73 25.47 6.03
C GLY A 324 1.72 24.97 5.00
N SER A 325 2.27 25.90 4.22
CA SER A 325 3.24 25.58 3.19
C SER A 325 4.56 25.10 3.80
N TRP A 326 5.08 24.00 3.25
CA TRP A 326 6.42 23.50 3.58
C TRP A 326 7.04 22.80 2.37
N THR A 327 8.37 22.82 2.31
CA THR A 327 9.12 22.14 1.26
C THR A 327 9.54 20.76 1.75
N VAL A 328 9.26 19.74 0.95
CA VAL A 328 9.68 18.37 1.24
C VAL A 328 11.21 18.29 1.18
N PRO A 329 11.88 17.71 2.20
CA PRO A 329 13.31 17.48 2.16
C PRO A 329 13.75 16.74 0.90
N LEU A 330 14.93 17.10 0.37
CA LEU A 330 15.49 16.40 -0.78
C LEU A 330 15.87 14.95 -0.43
N LEU A 331 16.30 14.73 0.80
CA LEU A 331 16.88 13.48 1.29
C LEU A 331 16.49 13.26 2.75
N TYR A 332 16.32 12.00 3.14
CA TYR A 332 16.29 11.53 4.52
C TYR A 332 17.49 10.62 4.77
N SER A 333 18.18 10.82 5.89
CA SER A 333 19.35 10.02 6.29
C SER A 333 19.58 10.11 7.79
N ASP A 334 20.09 9.04 8.38
CA ASP A 334 20.57 9.07 9.77
C ASP A 334 21.89 9.84 9.89
N SER A 335 22.11 10.44 11.07
CA SER A 335 23.34 11.20 11.34
C SER A 335 24.58 10.32 11.19
N GLY A 336 25.42 10.61 10.19
CA GLY A 336 26.64 9.86 9.90
C GLY A 336 26.48 8.66 8.97
N SER A 337 25.26 8.36 8.50
CA SER A 337 25.05 7.35 7.43
C SER A 337 25.30 7.96 6.05
N LEU A 338 25.97 7.21 5.19
CA LEU A 338 26.08 7.52 3.74
C LEU A 338 24.86 7.03 2.96
N ARG A 339 23.94 6.30 3.62
CA ARG A 339 22.73 5.76 2.99
C ARG A 339 21.61 6.77 3.14
N GLN A 340 21.07 7.19 2.00
CA GLN A 340 20.05 8.24 1.93
C GLN A 340 18.81 7.70 1.22
N LEU A 341 17.65 8.23 1.58
CA LEU A 341 16.36 7.96 0.93
C LEU A 341 15.87 9.25 0.26
N VAL A 342 15.41 9.14 -0.98
CA VAL A 342 14.77 10.25 -1.69
C VAL A 342 13.25 10.08 -1.55
N PRO A 343 12.53 10.99 -0.88
CA PRO A 343 11.08 10.90 -0.78
C PRO A 343 10.41 11.29 -2.09
N PHE A 344 9.18 10.80 -2.27
CA PHE A 344 8.29 11.36 -3.28
C PHE A 344 8.09 12.86 -3.01
N TRP A 345 8.00 13.65 -4.08
CA TRP A 345 7.84 15.11 -3.99
C TRP A 345 9.06 15.86 -3.40
N ALA A 346 10.24 15.22 -3.31
CA ALA A 346 11.49 15.84 -2.86
C ALA A 346 11.73 17.23 -3.48
N GLY A 347 12.02 18.22 -2.62
CA GLY A 347 12.30 19.60 -3.01
C GLY A 347 11.09 20.42 -3.46
N ARG A 348 9.88 19.83 -3.51
CA ARG A 348 8.65 20.52 -3.91
C ARG A 348 7.84 20.93 -2.68
N GLU A 349 6.96 21.89 -2.89
CA GLU A 349 6.10 22.44 -1.84
C GLU A 349 4.81 21.63 -1.68
N ILE A 350 4.32 21.52 -0.43
CA ILE A 350 3.00 20.99 -0.07
C ILE A 350 2.29 22.04 0.79
N SER A 351 1.02 22.31 0.49
CA SER A 351 0.25 23.39 1.14
C SER A 351 -0.49 22.98 2.42
N TRP A 352 -0.42 21.71 2.80
CA TRP A 352 -1.05 21.13 3.98
C TRP A 352 -0.02 20.45 4.87
N ASN A 353 -0.23 20.46 6.19
CA ASN A 353 0.67 19.86 7.18
C ASN A 353 -0.11 19.18 8.30
N VAL A 354 0.38 18.05 8.79
CA VAL A 354 -0.17 17.36 9.96
C VAL A 354 0.34 18.06 11.22
N VAL A 355 -0.58 18.64 11.99
CA VAL A 355 -0.22 19.46 13.17
C VAL A 355 -0.49 18.75 14.50
N VAL A 356 -1.51 17.89 14.57
CA VAL A 356 -1.91 17.20 15.79
C VAL A 356 -2.38 15.79 15.46
N ARG A 357 -1.92 14.81 16.23
CA ARG A 357 -2.40 13.43 16.16
C ARG A 357 -2.77 12.94 17.56
N HIS A 358 -4.04 12.59 17.73
CA HIS A 358 -4.54 11.94 18.94
C HIS A 358 -4.59 10.44 18.70
N CYS A 359 -3.59 9.73 19.20
CA CYS A 359 -3.48 8.29 19.06
C CYS A 359 -4.53 7.58 19.91
N GLN A 360 -5.07 6.48 19.40
CA GLN A 360 -5.78 5.52 20.24
C GLN A 360 -4.74 4.73 21.02
N LEU A 361 -4.89 4.64 22.34
CA LEU A 361 -4.13 3.66 23.11
C LEU A 361 -4.69 2.28 22.77
N TYR A 362 -3.88 1.45 22.13
CA TYR A 362 -4.16 0.03 21.99
C TYR A 362 -3.79 -0.65 23.32
N GLU A 363 -4.70 -1.46 23.88
CA GLU A 363 -4.44 -2.25 25.11
C GLU A 363 -3.52 -3.45 24.84
#